data_AF-A0A497KCF5-F1
#
_entry.id   AF-A0A497KCF5-F1
#
_cell.length_a   1.000
_cell.length_b   1.000
_cell.length_c   1.000
_cell.angle_alpha   90.00
_cell.angle_beta   90.00
_cell.angle_gamma   90.00
#
_symmetry.space_group_name_H-M   'P 1'
#
loop_
_entity.id
_entity.type
_entity.pdbx_description
1 polymer ?
#
loop_
_entity_poly.entity_id
_entity_poly.type
_entity_poly.pdbx_seq_one_letter_code
_entity_poly.pdbx_strand_id
1 'polypeptide(L)'
;MGQKILILATNYGTWGEELQAPWDILKEAGHQLTLCTSMGKKPLPFKISVDPDFVDPVLKGLGLDPHVNPPEVCERIKELVDGTEWDNPITYKQANMADYDAIVLTGGPGAMLDMCNNYNVHKLIKDAIAQNKLVGALCYAVSA
;
A
#
# COMPACT_ATOMS: atom_id res chain seq x y z
N MET A 1 5.67 -20.62 -11.29
CA MET A 1 6.44 -20.01 -10.17
C MET A 1 5.87 -18.63 -9.95
N GLY A 2 5.65 -18.24 -8.69
CA GLY A 2 5.15 -16.91 -8.36
C GLY A 2 6.17 -15.82 -8.67
N GLN A 3 5.69 -14.69 -9.18
CA GLN A 3 6.48 -13.47 -9.38
C GLN A 3 6.91 -12.81 -8.06
N LYS A 4 7.98 -12.01 -8.11
CA LYS A 4 8.44 -11.13 -7.03
C LYS A 4 7.83 -9.75 -7.18
N ILE A 5 7.09 -9.28 -6.19
CA ILE A 5 6.34 -8.02 -6.26
C ILE A 5 6.83 -7.08 -5.16
N LEU A 6 7.20 -5.86 -5.57
CA LEU A 6 7.54 -4.78 -4.66
C LEU A 6 6.27 -3.99 -4.32
N ILE A 7 5.86 -3.96 -3.06
CA ILE A 7 4.69 -3.21 -2.60
C ILE A 7 5.16 -1.99 -1.82
N LEU A 8 4.86 -0.80 -2.32
CA LEU A 8 5.16 0.47 -1.66
C LEU A 8 3.99 0.91 -0.80
N ALA A 9 4.28 1.35 0.42
CA ALA A 9 3.31 1.91 1.35
C ALA A 9 3.89 3.12 2.10
N THR A 10 3.04 4.10 2.37
CA THR A 10 3.40 5.27 3.17
C THR A 10 3.62 4.90 4.64
N ASN A 11 4.58 5.56 5.30
CA ASN A 11 4.69 5.48 6.76
C ASN A 11 3.83 6.53 7.51
N TYR A 12 3.11 7.40 6.80
CA TYR A 12 2.37 8.53 7.40
C TYR A 12 0.84 8.36 7.36
N GLY A 13 0.36 7.12 7.37
CA GLY A 13 -1.06 6.79 7.38
C GLY A 13 -1.50 6.21 6.04
N THR A 14 -1.31 4.91 5.87
CA THR A 14 -1.86 4.15 4.74
C THR A 14 -3.36 3.98 4.91
N TRP A 15 -4.13 3.91 3.82
CA TRP A 15 -5.51 3.44 3.93
C TRP A 15 -5.46 1.93 4.14
N GLY A 16 -5.96 1.44 5.26
CA GLY A 16 -5.66 0.08 5.72
C GLY A 16 -5.97 -1.01 4.68
N GLU A 17 -7.15 -0.97 4.08
CA GLU A 17 -7.57 -1.93 3.04
C GLU A 17 -6.76 -1.79 1.74
N GLU A 18 -6.31 -0.59 1.40
CA GLU A 18 -5.52 -0.34 0.19
C GLU A 18 -4.14 -1.01 0.23
N LEU A 19 -3.62 -1.30 1.42
CA LEU A 19 -2.43 -2.13 1.59
C LEU A 19 -2.80 -3.60 1.84
N GLN A 20 -3.77 -3.86 2.72
CA GLN A 20 -4.16 -5.22 3.10
C GLN A 20 -4.71 -6.03 1.93
N ALA A 21 -5.62 -5.49 1.12
CA ALA A 21 -6.25 -6.25 0.05
C ALA A 21 -5.26 -6.66 -1.05
N PRO A 22 -4.40 -5.77 -1.60
CA PRO A 22 -3.35 -6.21 -2.53
C PRO A 22 -2.37 -7.20 -1.89
N TRP A 23 -2.01 -7.02 -0.61
CA TRP A 23 -1.12 -7.94 0.09
C TRP A 23 -1.70 -9.36 0.13
N ASP A 24 -2.93 -9.50 0.63
CA ASP A 24 -3.55 -10.81 0.79
C ASP A 24 -3.84 -11.48 -0.57
N ILE A 25 -4.39 -10.74 -1.54
CA ILE A 25 -4.70 -11.29 -2.89
C ILE A 25 -3.44 -11.77 -3.61
N LEU A 26 -2.36 -10.97 -3.60
CA LEU A 26 -1.13 -11.34 -4.30
C LEU A 26 -0.41 -12.50 -3.60
N LYS A 27 -0.49 -12.55 -2.26
CA LYS A 27 0.07 -13.66 -1.48
C LYS A 27 -0.71 -14.96 -1.73
N GLU A 28 -2.04 -14.90 -1.78
CA GLU A 28 -2.90 -16.04 -2.12
C GLU A 28 -2.64 -16.56 -3.54
N ALA A 29 -2.36 -15.66 -4.49
CA ALA A 29 -1.92 -16.01 -5.84
C ALA A 29 -0.52 -16.66 -5.90
N GLY A 30 0.18 -16.77 -4.76
CA GLY A 30 1.48 -17.44 -4.65
C GLY A 30 2.67 -16.56 -5.01
N HIS A 31 2.51 -15.23 -5.03
CA HIS A 31 3.60 -14.29 -5.29
C HIS A 31 4.49 -14.07 -4.06
N GLN A 32 5.74 -13.70 -4.30
CA GLN A 32 6.68 -13.29 -3.25
C GLN A 32 6.61 -11.79 -3.09
N LEU A 33 6.20 -11.32 -1.91
CA LEU A 33 5.97 -9.90 -1.66
C LEU A 33 7.13 -9.31 -0.86
N THR A 34 7.58 -8.12 -1.25
CA THR A 34 8.47 -7.29 -0.42
C THR A 34 7.78 -5.97 -0.13
N LEU A 35 7.61 -5.69 1.17
CA LEU A 35 7.08 -4.40 1.61
C LEU A 35 8.19 -3.35 1.61
N CYS A 36 7.87 -2.17 1.11
CA CYS A 36 8.80 -1.07 0.96
C CYS A 36 8.16 0.23 1.43
N THR A 37 8.85 0.96 2.31
CA THR A 37 8.33 2.20 2.91
C THR A 37 9.40 3.28 2.96
N SER A 38 9.05 4.52 3.29
CA SER A 38 10.02 5.62 3.32
C SER A 38 11.10 5.42 4.41
N MET A 39 10.72 4.83 5.54
CA MET A 39 11.58 4.64 6.71
C MET A 39 12.07 3.19 6.90
N GLY A 40 11.66 2.25 6.04
CA GLY A 40 11.95 0.82 6.26
C GLY A 40 11.30 0.31 7.56
N LYS A 41 10.18 0.90 7.94
CA LYS A 41 9.39 0.55 9.12
C LYS A 41 8.02 0.06 8.68
N LYS A 42 7.42 -0.81 9.50
CA LYS A 42 6.04 -1.27 9.34
C LYS A 42 5.12 -0.05 9.13
N PRO A 43 4.34 0.01 8.03
CA PRO A 43 3.36 1.06 7.82
C PRO A 43 2.21 0.89 8.81
N LEU A 44 1.70 2.00 9.32
CA LEU A 44 0.54 2.01 10.21
C LEU A 44 -0.66 2.60 9.45
N PRO A 45 -1.86 2.03 9.64
CA PRO A 45 -3.05 2.55 8.99
C PRO A 45 -3.39 3.93 9.52
N PHE A 46 -3.94 4.76 8.65
CA PHE A 46 -4.61 5.99 9.05
C PHE A 46 -5.81 5.61 9.92
N LYS A 47 -5.92 6.20 11.12
CA LYS A 47 -6.89 5.76 12.13
C LYS A 47 -8.33 5.64 11.61
N ILE A 48 -8.75 6.56 10.75
CA ILE A 48 -10.10 6.57 10.17
C ILE A 48 -10.32 5.40 9.21
N SER A 49 -9.28 4.89 8.53
CA SER A 49 -9.39 3.77 7.57
C SER A 49 -9.53 2.39 8.22
N VAL A 50 -9.51 2.33 9.56
CA VAL A 50 -9.65 1.10 10.35
C VAL A 50 -10.67 1.29 11.48
N ASP A 51 -11.58 2.24 11.31
CA ASP A 51 -12.68 2.51 12.23
C ASP A 51 -13.98 1.99 11.59
N PRO A 52 -14.53 0.84 12.04
CA PRO A 52 -15.74 0.27 11.45
C PRO A 52 -16.99 1.13 11.69
N ASP A 53 -16.94 2.02 12.69
CA ASP A 53 -18.03 2.95 12.99
C ASP A 53 -17.92 4.27 12.21
N PHE A 54 -16.85 4.44 11.42
CA PHE A 54 -16.68 5.62 10.59
C PHE A 54 -17.77 5.72 9.50
N VAL A 55 -18.30 6.93 9.36
CA VAL A 55 -19.31 7.29 8.38
C VAL A 55 -18.74 8.39 7.49
N ASP A 56 -18.50 8.07 6.22
CA ASP A 56 -17.98 9.04 5.26
C ASP A 56 -19.00 10.17 5.02
N PRO A 57 -18.68 11.43 5.34
CA PRO A 57 -19.63 12.54 5.21
C PRO A 57 -19.93 12.90 3.75
N VAL A 58 -19.01 12.64 2.83
CA VAL A 58 -19.17 12.91 1.40
C VAL A 58 -20.13 11.88 0.80
N LEU A 59 -19.90 10.59 1.03
CA LEU A 59 -20.78 9.52 0.54
C LEU A 59 -22.19 9.65 1.13
N LYS A 60 -22.29 9.95 2.43
CA LYS A 60 -23.58 10.25 3.07
C LYS A 60 -24.28 11.45 2.43
N GLY A 61 -23.54 12.52 2.15
CA GLY A 61 -24.06 13.71 1.48
C GLY A 61 -24.54 13.46 0.06
N LEU A 62 -23.97 12.44 -0.61
CA LEU A 62 -24.37 11.97 -1.94
C LEU A 62 -25.50 10.93 -1.90
N GLY A 63 -25.98 10.53 -0.71
CA GLY A 63 -26.99 9.47 -0.57
C GLY A 63 -26.48 8.07 -0.92
N LEU A 64 -25.17 7.85 -0.86
CA LEU A 64 -24.52 6.56 -1.04
C LEU A 64 -24.27 5.89 0.31
N ASP A 65 -23.89 4.60 0.29
CA ASP A 65 -23.46 3.89 1.49
C ASP A 65 -22.20 4.57 2.07
N PRO A 66 -22.25 5.11 3.30
CA PRO A 66 -21.12 5.79 3.89
C PRO A 66 -20.21 4.88 4.72
N HIS A 67 -20.54 3.59 4.84
CA HIS A 67 -19.73 2.62 5.57
C HIS A 67 -18.63 2.05 4.67
N VAL A 68 -17.45 2.65 4.78
CA VAL A 68 -16.30 2.36 3.90
C VAL A 68 -15.28 1.40 4.50
N ASN A 69 -15.50 0.95 5.73
CA ASN A 69 -14.58 0.11 6.49
C ASN A 69 -15.31 -1.14 7.01
N PRO A 70 -15.39 -2.23 6.23
CA PRO A 70 -16.01 -3.47 6.70
C PRO A 70 -15.33 -3.98 7.98
N PRO A 71 -16.09 -4.41 9.02
CA PRO A 71 -15.50 -4.87 10.28
C PRO A 71 -14.46 -5.98 10.13
N GLU A 72 -14.72 -6.96 9.26
CA GLU A 72 -13.82 -8.07 8.98
C GLU A 72 -12.50 -7.62 8.32
N VAL A 73 -12.56 -6.57 7.50
CA VAL A 73 -11.38 -5.97 6.88
C VAL A 73 -10.57 -5.22 7.94
N CYS A 74 -11.23 -4.48 8.84
CA CYS A 74 -10.60 -3.80 9.96
C CYS A 74 -9.90 -4.79 10.91
N GLU A 75 -10.53 -5.92 11.21
CA GLU A 75 -9.95 -7.01 11.99
C GLU A 75 -8.72 -7.59 11.31
N ARG A 76 -8.79 -7.90 10.01
CA ARG A 76 -7.64 -8.41 9.25
C ARG A 76 -6.47 -7.42 9.21
N ILE A 77 -6.74 -6.14 9.04
CA ILE A 77 -5.69 -5.10 9.08
C ILE A 77 -5.03 -5.06 10.46
N LYS A 78 -5.82 -5.19 11.53
CA LYS A 78 -5.28 -5.28 12.89
C LYS A 78 -4.37 -6.49 13.08
N GLU A 79 -4.76 -7.66 12.58
CA GLU A 79 -3.92 -8.86 12.62
C GLU A 79 -2.57 -8.64 11.90
N LEU A 80 -2.59 -7.98 10.74
CA LEU A 80 -1.37 -7.67 9.98
C LEU A 80 -0.44 -6.70 10.73
N VAL A 81 -1.03 -5.71 11.41
CA VAL A 81 -0.28 -4.72 12.20
C VAL A 81 0.30 -5.36 13.48
N ASP A 82 -0.49 -6.15 14.19
CA ASP A 82 -0.09 -6.83 15.43
C ASP A 82 0.83 -8.04 15.15
N GLY A 83 0.71 -8.64 13.98
CA GLY A 83 1.53 -9.75 13.51
C GLY A 83 2.85 -9.32 12.88
N THR A 84 3.54 -10.25 12.22
CA THR A 84 4.90 -10.05 11.70
C THR A 84 4.98 -9.97 10.18
N GLU A 85 3.85 -10.11 9.47
CA GLU A 85 3.83 -10.16 8.01
C GLU A 85 4.37 -8.88 7.34
N TRP A 86 4.14 -7.73 7.97
CA TRP A 86 4.63 -6.41 7.51
C TRP A 86 5.90 -5.95 8.24
N ASP A 87 6.58 -6.84 8.97
CA ASP A 87 7.85 -6.53 9.61
C ASP A 87 8.99 -6.42 8.59
N ASN A 88 10.03 -5.69 8.98
CA ASN A 88 11.25 -5.49 8.21
C ASN A 88 11.06 -4.96 6.76
N PRO A 89 10.24 -3.92 6.50
CA PRO A 89 10.20 -3.32 5.18
C PRO A 89 11.56 -2.75 4.79
N ILE A 90 11.89 -2.79 3.51
CA ILE A 90 13.05 -2.06 2.99
C ILE A 90 12.69 -0.60 2.69
N THR A 91 13.68 0.28 2.65
CA THR A 91 13.45 1.67 2.23
C THR A 91 13.32 1.79 0.71
N TYR A 92 12.64 2.84 0.21
CA TYR A 92 12.61 3.14 -1.23
C TYR A 92 14.02 3.26 -1.85
N LYS A 93 14.99 3.72 -1.06
CA LYS A 93 16.40 3.86 -1.49
C LYS A 93 17.12 2.52 -1.63
N GLN A 94 16.72 1.51 -0.85
CA GLN A 94 17.31 0.17 -0.89
C GLN A 94 16.72 -0.69 -2.01
N ALA A 95 15.48 -0.42 -2.41
CA ALA A 95 14.82 -1.17 -3.48
C ALA A 95 15.49 -0.93 -4.84
N ASN A 96 15.54 -2.00 -5.65
CA ASN A 96 15.98 -1.96 -7.04
C ASN A 96 15.01 -2.78 -7.89
N MET A 97 14.46 -2.18 -8.95
CA MET A 97 13.49 -2.89 -9.79
C MET A 97 14.07 -4.12 -10.49
N ALA A 98 15.39 -4.26 -10.63
CA ALA A 98 16.00 -5.49 -11.17
C ALA A 98 15.64 -6.75 -10.35
N ASP A 99 15.31 -6.61 -9.07
CA ASP A 99 15.01 -7.73 -8.17
C ASP A 99 13.52 -8.15 -8.19
N TYR A 100 12.66 -7.39 -8.87
CA TYR A 100 11.21 -7.55 -8.86
C TYR A 100 10.63 -7.63 -10.27
N ASP A 101 9.51 -8.33 -10.43
CA ASP A 101 8.79 -8.49 -11.69
C ASP A 101 7.71 -7.41 -11.88
N ALA A 102 7.21 -6.84 -10.78
CA ALA A 102 6.18 -5.80 -10.76
C ALA A 102 6.31 -4.90 -9.52
N ILE A 103 5.70 -3.72 -9.59
CA ILE A 103 5.60 -2.77 -8.47
C ILE A 103 4.13 -2.37 -8.26
N VAL A 104 3.72 -2.32 -7.00
CA VAL A 104 2.39 -1.86 -6.57
C VAL A 104 2.58 -0.70 -5.59
N LEU A 105 1.96 0.44 -5.85
CA LEU A 105 1.98 1.60 -4.97
C LEU A 105 0.62 1.72 -4.28
N THR A 106 0.61 1.48 -2.98
CA THR A 106 -0.59 1.56 -2.14
C THR A 106 -0.76 2.98 -1.59
N GLY A 107 -2.00 3.38 -1.34
CA GLY A 107 -2.32 4.77 -1.02
C GLY A 107 -2.55 5.04 0.47
N GLY A 108 -3.59 5.81 0.74
CA GLY A 108 -3.78 6.59 1.95
C GLY A 108 -3.22 8.01 1.86
N PRO A 109 -3.78 8.96 2.65
CA PRO A 109 -3.43 10.37 2.59
C PRO A 109 -1.95 10.64 2.90
N GLY A 110 -1.28 9.75 3.65
CA GLY A 110 0.14 9.84 3.94
C GLY A 110 1.04 9.77 2.70
N ALA A 111 0.59 9.15 1.61
CA ALA A 111 1.38 9.01 0.38
C ALA A 111 1.84 10.36 -0.20
N MET A 112 1.03 11.41 -0.03
CA MET A 112 1.39 12.77 -0.44
C MET A 112 2.60 13.33 0.32
N LEU A 113 2.87 12.82 1.52
CA LEU A 113 3.94 13.32 2.39
C LEU A 113 5.28 12.64 2.11
N ASP A 114 5.29 11.35 1.78
CA ASP A 114 6.55 10.58 1.68
C ASP A 114 6.73 9.75 0.40
N MET A 115 5.69 9.58 -0.43
CA MET A 115 5.74 8.81 -1.68
C MET A 115 5.73 9.71 -2.92
N CYS A 116 4.72 10.56 -3.08
CA CYS A 116 4.43 11.20 -4.38
C CYS A 116 5.48 12.22 -4.83
N ASN A 117 6.23 12.81 -3.91
CA ASN A 117 7.32 13.73 -4.21
C ASN A 117 8.70 13.13 -3.85
N ASN A 118 8.84 11.80 -3.95
CA ASN A 118 10.06 11.09 -3.58
C ASN A 118 10.84 10.62 -4.80
N TYR A 119 12.06 11.13 -4.95
CA TYR A 119 12.97 10.76 -6.05
C TYR A 119 13.14 9.24 -6.23
N ASN A 120 13.26 8.48 -5.13
CA ASN A 120 13.49 7.03 -5.23
C ASN A 120 12.24 6.30 -5.74
N VAL A 121 11.05 6.76 -5.36
CA VAL A 121 9.78 6.21 -5.87
C VAL A 121 9.66 6.48 -7.38
N HIS A 122 9.91 7.72 -7.81
CA HIS A 122 9.91 8.08 -9.23
C HIS A 122 10.94 7.27 -10.03
N LYS A 123 12.12 7.06 -9.46
CA LYS A 123 13.15 6.22 -10.07
C LYS A 123 12.68 4.77 -10.22
N LEU A 124 12.08 4.18 -9.18
CA LEU A 124 11.55 2.81 -9.24
C LEU A 124 10.47 2.67 -10.33
N ILE A 125 9.54 3.62 -10.43
CA ILE A 125 8.51 3.63 -11.48
C ILE A 125 9.15 3.71 -12.87
N LYS A 126 10.09 4.65 -13.07
CA LYS A 126 10.79 4.80 -14.35
C LYS A 126 11.57 3.54 -14.74
N ASP A 127 12.25 2.91 -13.78
CA ASP A 127 12.99 1.67 -14.00
C ASP A 127 12.04 0.51 -14.35
N ALA A 128 10.90 0.40 -13.67
CA ALA A 128 9.88 -0.61 -13.97
C ALA A 128 9.37 -0.48 -15.40
N ILE A 129 9.00 0.74 -15.81
CA ILE A 129 8.53 1.02 -17.18
C ILE A 129 9.63 0.72 -18.21
N ALA A 130 10.86 1.17 -17.98
CA ALA A 130 11.99 0.93 -18.87
C ALA A 130 12.32 -0.57 -19.03
N GLN A 131 12.00 -1.38 -18.02
CA GLN A 131 12.18 -2.83 -18.01
C GLN A 131 10.91 -3.58 -18.46
N ASN A 132 9.88 -2.88 -18.96
CA ASN A 132 8.60 -3.45 -19.39
C ASN A 132 7.89 -4.25 -18.28
N LYS A 133 7.95 -3.74 -17.04
CA LYS A 133 7.32 -4.34 -15.86
C LYS A 133 5.99 -3.66 -15.54
N LEU A 134 5.09 -4.40 -14.90
CA LEU A 134 3.78 -3.89 -14.50
C LEU A 134 3.93 -2.90 -13.34
N VAL A 135 3.23 -1.76 -13.46
CA VAL A 135 3.09 -0.75 -12.41
C VAL A 135 1.60 -0.65 -12.06
N GLY A 136 1.25 -1.01 -10.83
CA GLY A 136 -0.08 -0.77 -10.26
C GLY A 136 -0.01 0.37 -9.25
N ALA A 137 -0.98 1.27 -9.25
CA ALA A 137 -1.10 2.34 -8.27
C ALA A 137 -2.56 2.58 -7.91
N LEU A 138 -2.81 2.96 -6.66
CA LEU A 138 -4.15 3.20 -6.13
C LEU A 138 -4.22 4.46 -5.27
N CYS A 139 -5.39 5.13 -5.33
CA CYS A 139 -5.72 6.31 -4.54
C CYS A 139 -4.68 7.44 -4.69
N TYR A 140 -4.23 8.05 -3.58
CA TYR A 140 -3.26 9.15 -3.58
C TYR A 140 -1.94 8.80 -4.25
N ALA A 141 -1.51 7.52 -4.20
CA ALA A 141 -0.25 7.08 -4.78
C ALA A 141 -0.24 7.15 -6.32
N VAL A 142 -1.39 7.30 -6.98
CA VAL A 142 -1.50 7.54 -8.44
C VAL A 142 -0.87 8.88 -8.84
N SER A 143 -0.70 9.81 -7.90
CA SER A 143 -0.07 11.10 -8.16
C SER A 143 1.47 11.06 -8.14
N ALA A 144 2.06 9.91 -7.85
CA ALA A 144 3.52 9.69 -7.86
C ALA A 144 4.10 9.65 -9.28
#